data_AF-A0A955K2N7-F1
#
_entry.id   AF-A0A955K2N7-F1
#
_cell.length_a   1.000
_cell.length_b   1.000
_cell.length_c   1.000
_cell.angle_alpha   90.00
_cell.angle_beta   90.00
_cell.angle_gamma   90.00
#
_symmetry.space_group_name_H-M   'P 1'
#
loop_
_entity.id
_entity.type
_entity.pdbx_description
1 polymer ?
#
loop_
_entity_poly.entity_id
_entity_poly.type
_entity_poly.pdbx_seq_one_letter_code
_entity_poly.pdbx_strand_id
1 'polypeptide(L)'
;MKLTNTQVECMQEASLELQAEAISSIQERYDRRHKFHVSEHTSCVINSAYKIARLTCERDKIKPYQVPLIGIAAAFHDYWFNIEDKRDNEKLSAEAAVKAMQRFRCFELSHYDEVSGLIVATSVREFFPRIIQSADPNNNPQKVLCDADLSQFGMQPDDFVKWADMYKEELRL
;
A
#
# COMPACT_ATOMS: atom_id res chain seq x y z
N MET A 1 -4.79 18.26 -15.55
CA MET A 1 -3.53 18.95 -15.91
C MET A 1 -2.61 17.95 -16.59
N LYS A 2 -1.82 18.34 -17.60
CA LYS A 2 -0.75 17.46 -18.15
C LYS A 2 0.50 17.68 -17.32
N LEU A 3 0.95 16.65 -16.60
CA LEU A 3 2.22 16.69 -15.85
C LEU A 3 3.39 16.68 -16.85
N THR A 4 4.50 17.33 -16.49
CA THR A 4 5.73 17.26 -17.28
C THR A 4 6.47 15.95 -16.97
N ASN A 5 7.30 15.48 -17.91
CA ASN A 5 8.14 14.30 -17.66
C ASN A 5 9.03 14.49 -16.42
N THR A 6 9.61 15.69 -16.25
CA THR A 6 10.42 16.06 -15.09
C THR A 6 9.64 15.97 -13.77
N GLN A 7 8.35 16.31 -13.77
CA GLN A 7 7.54 16.19 -12.55
C GLN A 7 7.30 14.72 -12.21
N VAL A 8 7.03 13.86 -13.19
CA VAL A 8 6.84 12.41 -12.97
C VAL A 8 8.13 11.76 -12.49
N GLU A 9 9.29 12.13 -13.04
CA GLU A 9 10.61 11.69 -12.57
C GLU A 9 10.84 12.08 -11.10
N CYS A 10 10.57 13.34 -10.74
CA CYS A 10 10.69 13.80 -9.36
C CYS A 10 9.74 13.06 -8.41
N MET A 11 8.51 12.75 -8.85
CA MET A 11 7.57 11.92 -8.07
C MET A 11 8.09 10.49 -7.89
N GLN A 12 8.77 9.93 -8.89
CA GLN A 12 9.38 8.60 -8.82
C GLN A 12 10.52 8.57 -7.81
N GLU A 13 11.41 9.56 -7.82
CA GLU A 13 12.49 9.68 -6.83
C GLU A 13 11.94 9.85 -5.40
N ALA A 14 10.98 10.76 -5.21
CA ALA A 14 10.32 10.97 -3.93
C ALA A 14 9.61 9.70 -3.42
N SER A 15 8.97 8.95 -4.33
CA SER A 15 8.31 7.68 -4.01
C SER A 15 9.29 6.65 -3.46
N LEU A 16 10.49 6.54 -4.03
CA LEU A 16 11.53 5.62 -3.55
C LEU A 16 12.07 6.02 -2.17
N GLU A 17 12.28 7.33 -1.93
CA GLU A 17 12.71 7.83 -0.61
C GLU A 17 11.66 7.54 0.46
N LEU A 18 10.39 7.81 0.16
CA LEU A 18 9.25 7.54 1.04
C LEU A 18 9.08 6.04 1.34
N GLN A 19 9.30 5.17 0.36
CA GLN A 19 9.29 3.72 0.55
C GLN A 19 10.37 3.27 1.53
N ALA A 20 11.60 3.75 1.36
CA ALA A 20 12.70 3.40 2.25
C ALA A 20 12.44 3.86 3.70
N GLU A 21 11.89 5.07 3.86
CA GLU A 21 11.52 5.60 5.19
C GLU A 21 10.42 4.76 5.85
N ALA A 22 9.38 4.40 5.10
CA ALA A 22 8.29 3.57 5.61
C ALA A 22 8.78 2.18 6.05
N ILE A 23 9.57 1.51 5.20
CA ILE A 23 10.16 0.21 5.51
C ILE A 23 11.02 0.28 6.78
N SER A 24 11.91 1.26 6.87
CA SER A 24 12.77 1.43 8.06
C SER A 24 11.95 1.65 9.33
N SER A 25 10.89 2.46 9.25
CA SER A 25 10.03 2.76 10.38
C SER A 25 9.21 1.55 10.85
N ILE A 26 8.68 0.77 9.90
CA ILE A 26 7.94 -0.48 10.18
C ILE A 26 8.91 -1.50 10.79
N GLN A 27 10.11 -1.63 10.24
CA GLN A 27 11.14 -2.53 10.76
C GLN A 27 11.48 -2.24 12.22
N GLU A 28 11.68 -0.98 12.57
CA GLU A 28 11.99 -0.57 13.94
C GLU A 28 10.82 -0.80 14.91
N ARG A 29 9.59 -0.56 14.44
CA ARG A 29 8.39 -0.56 15.29
C ARG A 29 7.76 -1.95 15.47
N TYR A 30 7.75 -2.75 14.41
CA TYR A 30 6.88 -3.92 14.30
C TYR A 30 7.60 -5.25 14.13
N ASP A 31 8.75 -5.34 13.46
CA ASP A 31 9.38 -6.63 13.13
C ASP A 31 9.71 -7.52 14.35
N ARG A 32 9.83 -6.94 15.54
CA ARG A 32 10.05 -7.69 16.80
C ARG A 32 8.77 -8.11 17.52
N ARG A 33 7.63 -7.50 17.18
CA ARG A 33 6.36 -7.60 17.93
C ARG A 33 5.23 -8.21 17.11
N HIS A 34 5.29 -8.06 15.80
CA HIS A 34 4.32 -8.53 14.82
C HIS A 34 4.85 -9.75 14.09
N LYS A 35 3.95 -10.48 13.43
CA LYS A 35 4.30 -11.68 12.65
C LYS A 35 4.03 -11.48 11.18
N PHE A 36 2.98 -10.77 10.82
CA PHE A 36 2.55 -10.59 9.44
C PHE A 36 2.69 -9.13 8.99
N HIS A 37 2.17 -8.18 9.76
CA HIS A 37 2.28 -6.74 9.43
C HIS A 37 3.68 -6.23 9.81
N VAL A 38 4.68 -6.67 9.04
CA VAL A 38 6.11 -6.42 9.21
C VAL A 38 6.73 -5.87 7.92
N SER A 39 7.98 -5.42 7.98
CA SER A 39 8.68 -4.80 6.86
C SER A 39 8.81 -5.73 5.63
N GLU A 40 8.90 -7.05 5.85
CA GLU A 40 8.89 -8.07 4.79
C GLU A 40 7.59 -8.05 4.00
N HIS A 41 6.43 -7.99 4.67
CA HIS A 41 5.11 -7.89 4.03
C HIS A 41 5.02 -6.62 3.19
N THR A 42 5.32 -5.46 3.77
CA THR A 42 5.30 -4.17 3.06
C THR A 42 6.18 -4.20 1.81
N SER A 43 7.37 -4.80 1.91
CA SER A 43 8.28 -4.94 0.75
C SER A 43 7.70 -5.82 -0.34
N CYS A 44 7.00 -6.91 0.01
CA CYS A 44 6.27 -7.74 -0.95
C CYS A 44 5.14 -6.95 -1.63
N VAL A 45 4.34 -6.20 -0.86
CA VAL A 45 3.23 -5.39 -1.39
C VAL A 45 3.74 -4.32 -2.35
N ILE A 46 4.80 -3.58 -2.01
CA ILE A 46 5.43 -2.59 -2.91
C ILE A 46 5.83 -3.24 -4.25
N ASN A 47 6.52 -4.39 -4.19
CA ASN A 47 6.97 -5.09 -5.39
C ASN A 47 5.81 -5.57 -6.26
N SER A 48 4.76 -6.14 -5.65
CA SER A 48 3.55 -6.57 -6.35
C SER A 48 2.80 -5.37 -6.96
N ALA A 49 2.66 -4.28 -6.19
CA ALA A 49 1.99 -3.07 -6.62
C ALA A 49 2.65 -2.46 -7.85
N TYR A 50 3.99 -2.37 -7.90
CA TYR A 50 4.69 -1.88 -9.08
C TYR A 50 4.49 -2.77 -10.32
N LYS A 51 4.55 -4.09 -10.16
CA LYS A 51 4.33 -5.03 -11.26
C LYS A 51 2.93 -4.89 -11.85
N ILE A 52 1.91 -4.89 -10.99
CA ILE A 52 0.51 -4.79 -11.40
C ILE A 52 0.22 -3.40 -11.97
N ALA A 53 0.72 -2.32 -11.34
CA ALA A 53 0.56 -0.94 -11.81
C ALA A 53 1.13 -0.77 -13.22
N ARG A 54 2.34 -1.27 -13.48
CA ARG A 54 2.95 -1.17 -14.82
C ARG A 54 2.11 -1.87 -15.90
N LEU A 55 1.70 -3.12 -15.66
CA LEU A 55 0.82 -3.85 -16.58
C LEU A 55 -0.53 -3.15 -16.80
N THR A 56 -1.06 -2.53 -15.75
CA THR A 56 -2.31 -1.77 -15.80
C THR A 56 -2.13 -0.46 -16.58
N CYS A 57 -0.97 0.19 -16.45
CA CYS A 57 -0.60 1.38 -17.21
C CYS A 57 -0.41 1.07 -18.70
N GLU A 58 0.24 -0.05 -19.04
CA GLU A 58 0.42 -0.52 -20.43
C GLU A 58 -0.91 -0.83 -21.14
N ARG A 59 -1.98 -1.04 -20.37
CA ARG A 59 -3.36 -1.26 -20.85
C ARG A 59 -4.22 0.01 -20.83
N ASP A 60 -3.60 1.18 -20.64
CA ASP A 60 -4.26 2.49 -20.53
C ASP A 60 -5.35 2.55 -19.44
N LYS A 61 -5.22 1.73 -18.39
CA LYS A 61 -6.17 1.68 -17.26
C LYS A 61 -5.79 2.59 -16.10
N ILE A 62 -4.53 2.98 -16.02
CA ILE A 62 -3.99 4.03 -15.17
C ILE A 62 -2.99 4.87 -15.97
N LYS A 63 -2.66 6.06 -15.47
CA LYS A 63 -1.69 6.98 -16.06
C LYS A 63 -0.29 6.77 -15.45
N PRO A 64 0.78 7.11 -16.17
CA PRO A 64 2.16 6.92 -15.69
C PRO A 64 2.44 7.56 -14.32
N TYR A 65 1.91 8.75 -14.03
CA TYR A 65 2.12 9.42 -12.74
C TYR A 65 1.47 8.71 -11.55
N GLN A 66 0.49 7.83 -11.78
CA GLN A 66 -0.18 7.09 -10.72
C GLN A 66 0.69 5.95 -10.20
N VAL A 67 1.68 5.49 -10.98
CA VAL A 67 2.60 4.42 -10.61
C VAL A 67 3.42 4.79 -9.34
N PRO A 68 4.11 5.95 -9.26
CA PRO A 68 4.79 6.34 -8.03
C PRO A 68 3.83 6.60 -6.85
N LEU A 69 2.60 7.06 -7.10
CA LEU A 69 1.59 7.24 -6.04
C LEU A 69 1.14 5.90 -5.44
N ILE A 70 0.90 4.90 -6.29
CA ILE A 70 0.62 3.53 -5.87
C ILE A 70 1.78 2.95 -5.05
N GLY A 71 3.04 3.23 -5.45
CA GLY A 71 4.23 2.82 -4.68
C GLY A 71 4.27 3.44 -3.27
N ILE A 72 3.93 4.73 -3.14
CA ILE A 72 3.82 5.40 -1.84
C ILE A 72 2.70 4.75 -1.01
N ALA A 73 1.52 4.58 -1.60
CA ALA A 73 0.38 3.97 -0.91
C ALA A 73 0.70 2.54 -0.43
N ALA A 74 1.37 1.74 -1.26
CA ALA A 74 1.83 0.40 -0.90
C ALA A 74 2.82 0.41 0.27
N ALA A 75 3.74 1.38 0.32
CA ALA A 75 4.68 1.47 1.44
C ALA A 75 4.01 1.87 2.75
N PHE A 76 2.95 2.66 2.67
CA PHE A 76 2.30 3.21 3.84
C PHE A 76 1.05 2.47 4.30
N HIS A 77 0.49 1.52 3.54
CA HIS A 77 -0.82 0.92 3.85
C HIS A 77 -0.95 0.40 5.30
N ASP A 78 0.09 -0.31 5.77
CA ASP A 78 0.20 -0.84 7.14
C ASP A 78 1.19 -0.05 8.02
N TYR A 79 1.53 1.18 7.63
CA TYR A 79 2.50 2.00 8.37
C TYR A 79 2.08 2.24 9.83
N TRP A 80 0.78 2.37 10.07
CA TRP A 80 0.19 2.29 11.40
C TRP A 80 -0.67 1.05 11.51
N PHE A 81 -0.24 0.14 12.36
CA PHE A 81 -0.99 -1.07 12.67
C PHE A 81 -1.12 -1.25 14.19
N ASN A 82 -2.37 -1.33 14.65
CA ASN A 82 -2.74 -1.79 15.98
C ASN A 82 -3.70 -2.98 15.84
N ILE A 83 -3.34 -4.11 16.46
CA ILE A 83 -4.13 -5.32 16.41
C ILE A 83 -5.35 -5.28 17.35
N GLU A 84 -5.23 -4.57 18.48
CA GLU A 84 -6.28 -4.46 19.50
C GLU A 84 -7.40 -3.50 19.07
N ASP A 85 -7.07 -2.48 18.27
CA ASP A 85 -8.03 -1.53 17.70
C ASP A 85 -7.75 -1.29 16.22
N LYS A 86 -8.42 -2.07 15.37
CA LYS A 86 -8.23 -2.03 13.91
C LYS A 86 -9.02 -0.92 13.22
N ARG A 87 -9.84 -0.15 13.94
CA ARG A 87 -10.85 0.74 13.30
C ARG A 87 -10.27 1.87 12.47
N ASP A 88 -9.05 2.30 12.78
CA ASP A 88 -8.43 3.49 12.19
C ASP A 88 -7.05 3.24 11.57
N ASN A 89 -6.59 1.97 11.43
CA ASN A 89 -5.24 1.65 10.95
C ASN A 89 -4.96 2.30 9.59
N GLU A 90 -5.79 2.05 8.57
CA GLU A 90 -5.55 2.60 7.23
C GLU A 90 -5.71 4.13 7.19
N LYS A 91 -6.59 4.69 8.02
CA LYS A 91 -6.76 6.14 8.10
C LYS A 91 -5.52 6.81 8.68
N LEU A 92 -4.97 6.27 9.78
CA LEU A 92 -3.75 6.78 10.40
C LEU A 92 -2.54 6.60 9.46
N SER A 93 -2.46 5.47 8.78
CA SER A 93 -1.49 5.20 7.71
C SER A 93 -1.57 6.24 6.58
N ALA A 94 -2.78 6.57 6.12
CA ALA A 94 -3.01 7.57 5.09
C ALA A 94 -2.58 8.98 5.54
N GLU A 95 -2.92 9.38 6.76
CA GLU A 95 -2.51 10.66 7.34
C GLU A 95 -0.97 10.77 7.43
N ALA A 96 -0.30 9.68 7.81
CA ALA A 96 1.16 9.61 7.86
C ALA A 96 1.78 9.74 6.46
N ALA A 97 1.23 9.05 5.46
CA ALA A 97 1.68 9.13 4.07
C ALA A 97 1.57 10.57 3.53
N VAL A 98 0.43 11.21 3.71
CA VAL A 98 0.21 12.60 3.26
C VAL A 98 1.20 13.55 3.92
N LYS A 99 1.41 13.43 5.23
CA LYS A 99 2.39 14.26 5.96
C LYS A 99 3.80 14.05 5.44
N ALA A 100 4.17 12.81 5.11
CA ALA A 100 5.49 12.50 4.56
C ALA A 100 5.65 13.10 3.14
N MET A 101 4.63 12.97 2.29
CA MET A 101 4.61 13.53 0.93
C MET A 101 4.74 15.05 0.90
N GLN A 102 4.18 15.77 1.87
CA GLN A 102 4.22 17.23 1.95
C GLN A 102 5.65 17.82 2.04
N ARG A 103 6.66 17.00 2.34
CA ARG A 103 8.07 17.40 2.30
C ARG A 103 8.57 17.65 0.88
N PHE A 104 7.90 17.09 -0.12
CA PHE A 104 8.30 17.15 -1.52
C PHE A 104 7.41 18.13 -2.30
N ARG A 105 8.04 18.97 -3.13
CA ARG A 105 7.34 20.01 -3.90
C ARG A 105 6.73 19.50 -5.21
N CYS A 106 6.95 18.25 -5.57
CA CYS A 106 6.45 17.64 -6.81
C CYS A 106 5.01 17.12 -6.69
N PHE A 107 4.48 17.01 -5.48
CA PHE A 107 3.11 16.61 -5.23
C PHE A 107 2.18 17.82 -5.10
N GLU A 108 0.93 17.61 -5.50
CA GLU A 108 -0.16 18.58 -5.36
C GLU A 108 -1.30 17.94 -4.55
N LEU A 109 -2.30 18.73 -4.17
CA LEU A 109 -3.40 18.28 -3.33
C LEU A 109 -4.11 17.02 -3.88
N SER A 110 -4.30 16.97 -5.20
CA SER A 110 -4.92 15.82 -5.87
C SER A 110 -4.15 14.50 -5.66
N HIS A 111 -2.82 14.57 -5.55
CA HIS A 111 -1.97 13.40 -5.29
C HIS A 111 -2.09 12.93 -3.83
N TYR A 112 -2.27 13.85 -2.88
CA TYR A 112 -2.51 13.50 -1.47
C TYR A 112 -3.85 12.78 -1.32
N ASP A 113 -4.90 13.29 -1.96
CA ASP A 113 -6.22 12.68 -1.96
C ASP A 113 -6.18 11.28 -2.61
N GLU A 114 -5.43 11.14 -3.70
CA GLU A 114 -5.25 9.86 -4.39
C GLU A 114 -4.52 8.83 -3.51
N VAL A 115 -3.38 9.17 -2.91
CA VAL A 115 -2.65 8.25 -2.01
C VAL A 115 -3.47 7.89 -0.77
N SER A 116 -4.16 8.86 -0.18
CA SER A 116 -5.05 8.63 0.96
C SER A 116 -6.19 7.66 0.59
N GLY A 117 -6.84 7.90 -0.54
CA GLY A 117 -7.93 7.06 -1.03
C GLY A 117 -7.47 5.67 -1.48
N LEU A 118 -6.22 5.50 -1.87
CA LEU A 118 -5.60 4.20 -2.13
C LEU A 118 -5.44 3.41 -0.84
N ILE A 119 -4.79 4.00 0.16
CA ILE A 119 -4.54 3.34 1.45
C ILE A 119 -5.86 2.95 2.13
N VAL A 120 -6.82 3.87 2.23
CA VAL A 120 -8.13 3.58 2.85
C VAL A 120 -8.91 2.50 2.09
N ALA A 121 -8.62 2.26 0.80
CA ALA A 121 -9.27 1.18 0.06
C ALA A 121 -8.84 -0.21 0.53
N THR A 122 -7.68 -0.37 1.17
CA THR A 122 -7.22 -1.67 1.70
C THR A 122 -7.96 -2.08 2.96
N SER A 123 -8.70 -1.16 3.61
CA SER A 123 -9.52 -1.47 4.78
C SER A 123 -10.50 -2.60 4.49
N VAL A 124 -10.47 -3.60 5.35
CA VAL A 124 -11.30 -4.80 5.26
C VAL A 124 -12.65 -4.58 5.92
N ARG A 125 -13.72 -5.00 5.25
CA ARG A 125 -15.07 -5.10 5.81
C ARG A 125 -15.55 -6.54 5.79
N GLU A 126 -16.09 -6.97 6.92
CA GLU A 126 -16.70 -8.29 7.05
C GLU A 126 -18.20 -8.20 6.75
N PHE A 127 -18.61 -8.88 5.68
CA PHE A 127 -19.99 -9.07 5.29
C PHE A 127 -20.26 -10.57 5.19
N PHE A 128 -20.47 -11.25 6.32
CA PHE A 128 -20.58 -12.70 6.36
C PHE A 128 -21.48 -13.25 5.23
N PRO A 129 -20.99 -14.20 4.40
CA PRO A 129 -19.76 -15.00 4.54
C PRO A 129 -18.51 -14.42 3.85
N ARG A 130 -18.50 -13.13 3.50
CA ARG A 130 -17.45 -12.48 2.71
C ARG A 130 -16.59 -11.56 3.56
N ILE A 131 -15.31 -11.54 3.25
CA ILE A 131 -14.35 -10.55 3.72
C ILE A 131 -13.89 -9.81 2.46
N ILE A 132 -14.11 -8.49 2.41
CA ILE A 132 -13.89 -7.70 1.20
C ILE A 132 -13.16 -6.41 1.55
N GLN A 133 -12.13 -6.06 0.79
CA GLN A 133 -11.50 -4.74 0.87
C GLN A 133 -12.41 -3.66 0.28
N SER A 134 -12.22 -2.42 0.69
CA SER A 134 -13.13 -1.30 0.40
C SER A 134 -12.91 -0.62 -0.96
N ALA A 135 -12.18 -1.26 -1.89
CA ALA A 135 -11.91 -0.70 -3.21
C ALA A 135 -13.19 -0.42 -4.02
N ASP A 136 -13.23 0.75 -4.69
CA ASP A 136 -14.24 1.07 -5.68
C ASP A 136 -14.04 0.21 -6.93
N PRO A 137 -15.05 -0.56 -7.36
CA PRO A 137 -14.96 -1.40 -8.56
C PRO A 137 -14.74 -0.63 -9.86
N ASN A 138 -14.80 0.71 -9.87
CA ASN A 138 -14.47 1.54 -11.03
C ASN A 138 -13.12 2.25 -10.92
N ASN A 139 -12.40 2.08 -9.80
CA ASN A 139 -11.12 2.73 -9.53
C ASN A 139 -9.96 1.73 -9.72
N ASN A 140 -9.34 1.73 -10.91
CA ASN A 140 -8.23 0.82 -11.21
C ASN A 140 -7.04 0.97 -10.25
N PRO A 141 -6.56 2.18 -9.90
CA PRO A 141 -5.49 2.34 -8.91
C PRO A 141 -5.78 1.63 -7.58
N GLN A 142 -7.01 1.74 -7.05
CA GLN A 142 -7.39 1.06 -5.80
C GLN A 142 -7.34 -0.46 -5.94
N LYS A 143 -7.85 -0.99 -7.05
CA LYS A 143 -7.76 -2.43 -7.35
C LYS A 143 -6.31 -2.92 -7.41
N VAL A 144 -5.43 -2.15 -8.04
CA VAL A 144 -4.00 -2.50 -8.13
C VAL A 144 -3.40 -2.66 -6.73
N LEU A 145 -3.68 -1.74 -5.81
CA LEU A 145 -3.15 -1.82 -4.45
C LEU A 145 -3.77 -2.97 -3.65
N CYS A 146 -5.10 -3.16 -3.73
CA CYS A 146 -5.78 -4.26 -3.04
C CYS A 146 -5.33 -5.64 -3.55
N ASP A 147 -5.17 -5.81 -4.87
CA ASP A 147 -4.62 -7.03 -5.46
C ASP A 147 -3.16 -7.26 -5.01
N ALA A 148 -2.37 -6.19 -4.87
CA ALA A 148 -0.99 -6.27 -4.41
C ALA A 148 -0.89 -6.66 -2.92
N ASP A 149 -1.75 -6.10 -2.08
CA ASP A 149 -1.83 -6.37 -0.64
C ASP A 149 -2.14 -7.85 -0.37
N LEU A 150 -3.08 -8.42 -1.13
CA LEU A 150 -3.47 -9.84 -1.01
C LEU A 150 -2.62 -10.79 -1.87
N SER A 151 -1.59 -10.31 -2.55
CA SER A 151 -0.85 -11.10 -3.56
C SER A 151 -0.12 -12.33 -3.00
N GLN A 152 0.27 -12.30 -1.72
CA GLN A 152 0.88 -13.44 -1.04
C GLN A 152 -0.04 -14.67 -0.99
N PHE A 153 -1.35 -14.45 -0.96
CA PHE A 153 -2.33 -15.53 -0.94
C PHE A 153 -2.52 -16.22 -2.30
N GLY A 154 -1.95 -15.66 -3.36
CA GLY A 154 -1.89 -16.26 -4.70
C GLY A 154 -0.55 -16.92 -5.05
N MET A 155 0.37 -17.06 -4.07
CA MET A 155 1.70 -17.64 -4.28
C MET A 155 1.66 -19.19 -4.36
N GLN A 156 2.84 -19.79 -4.58
CA GLN A 156 3.00 -21.24 -4.55
C GLN A 156 2.60 -21.81 -3.16
N PRO A 157 2.16 -23.08 -3.08
CA PRO A 157 1.59 -23.63 -1.85
C PRO A 157 2.44 -23.44 -0.59
N ASP A 158 3.75 -23.64 -0.68
CA ASP A 158 4.64 -23.53 0.49
C ASP A 158 4.75 -22.07 0.99
N ASP A 159 4.85 -21.11 0.07
CA ASP A 159 4.88 -19.68 0.40
C ASP A 159 3.52 -19.21 0.95
N PHE A 160 2.42 -19.67 0.34
CA PHE A 160 1.07 -19.41 0.82
C PHE A 160 0.90 -19.86 2.28
N VAL A 161 1.31 -21.10 2.60
CA VAL A 161 1.19 -21.65 3.96
C VAL A 161 2.00 -20.81 4.95
N LYS A 162 3.23 -20.43 4.60
CA LYS A 162 4.08 -19.57 5.45
C LYS A 162 3.36 -18.26 5.80
N TRP A 163 2.86 -17.53 4.80
CA TRP A 163 2.18 -16.24 5.01
C TRP A 163 0.87 -16.38 5.77
N ALA A 164 0.08 -17.43 5.47
CA ALA A 164 -1.16 -17.71 6.17
C ALA A 164 -0.93 -18.05 7.65
N ASP A 165 0.12 -18.81 7.96
CA ASP A 165 0.49 -19.12 9.34
C ASP A 165 0.98 -17.87 10.09
N MET A 166 1.81 -17.03 9.45
CA MET A 166 2.23 -15.74 10.03
C MET A 166 1.03 -14.85 10.38
N TYR A 167 0.06 -14.72 9.48
CA TYR A 167 -1.17 -13.96 9.72
C TYR A 167 -1.97 -14.55 10.89
N LYS A 168 -2.15 -15.87 10.91
CA LYS A 168 -2.90 -16.58 11.95
C LYS A 168 -2.24 -16.49 13.33
N GLU A 169 -0.91 -16.56 13.39
CA GLU A 169 -0.15 -16.36 14.62
C GLU A 169 -0.32 -14.94 15.14
N GLU A 170 -0.30 -13.96 14.25
CA GLU A 170 -0.47 -12.57 14.63
C GLU A 170 -1.84 -12.30 15.26
N LEU A 171 -2.92 -12.86 14.69
CA LEU A 171 -4.28 -12.74 15.24
C LEU A 171 -4.46 -13.27 16.66
N ARG A 172 -3.46 -13.95 17.24
CA ARG A 172 -3.46 -14.47 18.61
C ARG A 172 -2.67 -13.61 19.60
N LEU A 173 -2.00 -12.56 19.12
CA LEU A 173 -1.32 -11.57 19.96
C LEU A 173 -2.34 -10.67 20.66
#